data_AF-L7MS39-F1
#
_entry.id   AF-L7MS39-F1
#
_cell.length_a   1.000
_cell.length_b   1.000
_cell.length_c   1.000
_cell.angle_alpha   90.00
_cell.angle_beta   90.00
_cell.angle_gamma   90.00
#
_symmetry.space_group_name_H-M   'P 1'
#
loop_
_entity.id
_entity.type
_entity.pdbx_description
1 polymer ?
#
loop_
_entity_poly.entity_id
_entity_poly.type
_entity_poly.pdbx_seq_one_letter_code
_entity_poly.pdbx_strand_id
1 'polypeptide(L)'
;TGKSLLVSGWWGFVRHPNYLGDLVMALAWSLPCGFNHILPYFYVIYFTLLLIHREARDEHQCRKKYGLAWEKYCRRVPYRIFPHIY
;
A
#
# COMPACT_ATOMS: atom_id res chain seq x y z
N THR A 1 0.17 -5.24 -26.51
CA THR A 1 1.56 -5.36 -26.04
C THR A 1 1.80 -4.26 -25.01
N GLY A 2 2.17 -4.58 -23.76
CA GLY A 2 2.36 -3.58 -22.68
C GLY A 2 1.65 -3.84 -21.35
N LYS A 3 1.21 -5.07 -21.06
CA LYS A 3 0.55 -5.44 -19.79
C LYS A 3 1.36 -6.48 -19.01
N SER A 4 2.63 -6.19 -18.69
CA SER A 4 3.43 -7.00 -17.78
C SER A 4 3.20 -6.54 -16.33
N LEU A 5 3.09 -7.51 -15.42
CA LEU A 5 3.06 -7.28 -13.96
C LEU A 5 4.42 -7.67 -13.39
N LEU A 6 5.03 -6.77 -12.63
CA LEU A 6 6.29 -7.04 -11.95
C LEU A 6 6.04 -7.91 -10.72
N VAL A 7 6.70 -9.06 -10.64
CA VAL A 7 6.52 -10.05 -9.55
C VAL A 7 7.80 -10.35 -8.79
N SER A 8 8.76 -9.42 -8.85
CA SER A 8 10.08 -9.52 -8.23
C SER A 8 10.40 -8.29 -7.38
N GLY A 9 11.44 -8.40 -6.55
CA GLY A 9 11.80 -7.35 -5.59
C GLY A 9 10.66 -7.05 -4.62
N TRP A 10 10.50 -5.77 -4.30
CA TRP A 10 9.44 -5.30 -3.40
C TRP A 10 8.03 -5.67 -3.91
N TRP A 11 7.79 -5.60 -5.21
CA TRP A 11 6.49 -5.87 -5.85
C TRP A 11 6.21 -7.38 -5.94
N GLY A 12 7.23 -8.22 -5.72
CA GLY A 12 7.07 -9.66 -5.52
C GLY A 12 6.74 -10.05 -4.07
N PHE A 13 6.90 -9.12 -3.12
CA PHE A 13 6.68 -9.36 -1.70
C PHE A 13 5.35 -8.76 -1.20
N VAL A 14 5.04 -7.53 -1.61
CA VAL A 14 3.77 -6.86 -1.29
C VAL A 14 3.32 -6.03 -2.49
N ARG A 15 2.01 -5.84 -2.68
CA ARG A 15 1.46 -5.21 -3.91
C ARG A 15 1.69 -3.69 -3.97
N HIS A 16 1.70 -3.03 -2.82
CA HIS A 16 1.96 -1.58 -2.70
C HIS A 16 3.04 -1.24 -1.66
N PRO A 17 4.30 -1.63 -1.87
CA PRO A 17 5.38 -1.27 -0.94
C PRO A 17 5.68 0.24 -0.94
N ASN A 18 5.28 0.96 -1.99
CA ASN A 18 5.27 2.43 -2.01
C ASN A 18 4.34 3.01 -0.95
N TYR A 19 3.17 2.41 -0.71
CA TYR A 19 2.25 2.87 0.34
C TYR A 19 2.82 2.61 1.73
N LEU A 20 3.57 1.51 1.90
CA LEU A 20 4.31 1.26 3.14
C LEU A 20 5.37 2.35 3.38
N GLY A 21 6.14 2.71 2.34
CA GLY A 21 7.11 3.80 2.42
C GLY A 21 6.48 5.14 2.76
N ASP A 22 5.35 5.47 2.14
CA ASP A 22 4.55 6.66 2.40
C ASP A 22 4.11 6.74 3.88
N LEU A 23 3.69 5.62 4.48
CA LEU A 23 3.34 5.55 5.90
C LEU A 23 4.54 5.71 6.84
N VAL A 24 5.68 5.10 6.49
CA VAL A 24 6.93 5.26 7.25
C VAL A 24 7.38 6.72 7.23
N MET A 25 7.32 7.40 6.08
CA MET A 25 7.63 8.82 5.96
C MET A 25 6.66 9.67 6.78
N ALA A 26 5.35 9.40 6.69
CA ALA A 26 4.35 10.13 7.47
C ALA A 26 4.59 10.00 8.98
N LEU A 27 4.93 8.80 9.44
CA LEU A 27 5.28 8.57 10.84
C LEU A 27 6.58 9.29 11.23
N ALA A 28 7.60 9.26 10.38
CA ALA A 28 8.88 9.93 10.62
C ALA A 28 8.72 11.46 10.76
N TRP A 29 7.75 12.06 10.06
CA TRP A 29 7.44 13.49 10.21
C TRP A 29 6.71 13.83 11.51
N SER A 30 5.88 12.91 12.03
CA SER A 30 5.10 13.12 13.26
C SER A 30 5.89 12.80 14.53
N LEU A 31 6.81 11.83 14.50
CA LEU A 31 7.58 11.38 15.67
C LEU A 31 8.36 12.50 16.42
N PRO A 32 8.98 13.48 15.74
CA PRO A 32 9.69 14.58 16.42
C PRO A 32 8.80 15.45 17.31
N CYS A 33 7.47 15.43 17.11
CA CYS A 33 6.54 16.19 17.94
C CYS A 33 6.31 15.57 19.34
N GLY A 34 6.94 14.43 19.64
CA GLY A 34 6.76 13.71 20.90
C GLY A 34 5.39 13.06 21.02
N PHE A 35 4.98 12.69 22.23
CA PHE A 35 3.73 11.94 22.48
C PHE A 35 2.72 12.68 23.35
N ASN A 36 2.98 13.96 23.66
CA ASN A 36 2.13 14.77 24.55
C ASN A 36 0.82 15.21 23.87
N HIS A 37 0.81 15.30 22.54
CA HIS A 37 -0.35 15.71 21.76
C HIS A 37 -0.58 14.75 20.60
N ILE A 38 -1.85 14.36 20.39
CA ILE A 38 -2.25 13.47 19.30
C ILE A 38 -2.33 14.18 17.93
N LEU A 39 -2.41 15.52 17.94
CA LEU A 39 -2.65 16.31 16.73
C LEU A 39 -1.63 16.04 15.59
N PRO A 40 -0.31 15.92 15.85
CA PRO A 40 0.67 15.58 14.81
C PRO A 40 0.46 14.19 14.20
N TYR A 41 -0.11 13.24 14.96
CA TYR A 41 -0.39 11.88 14.51
C TYR A 41 -1.70 11.76 13.73
N PHE A 42 -2.56 12.78 13.78
CA PHE A 42 -3.77 12.83 12.97
C PHE A 42 -3.46 12.72 11.47
N TYR A 43 -2.31 13.27 11.04
CA TYR A 43 -1.80 13.10 9.68
C TYR A 43 -1.59 11.63 9.32
N VAL A 44 -0.90 10.86 10.17
CA VAL A 44 -0.64 9.43 9.96
C VAL A 44 -1.94 8.64 9.88
N ILE A 45 -2.89 8.93 10.78
CA ILE A 45 -4.20 8.26 10.81
C ILE A 45 -4.98 8.55 9.53
N TYR A 46 -5.13 9.83 9.18
CA TYR A 46 -5.80 10.26 7.96
C TYR A 46 -5.18 9.63 6.72
N PHE A 47 -3.84 9.65 6.63
CA PHE A 47 -3.12 9.15 5.47
C PHE A 47 -3.22 7.63 5.33
N THR A 48 -3.24 6.90 6.46
CA THR A 48 -3.50 5.45 6.46
C THR A 48 -4.88 5.13 5.88
N LEU A 49 -5.93 5.82 6.33
CA LEU A 49 -7.28 5.64 5.79
C LEU A 49 -7.35 5.97 4.29
N LEU A 50 -6.70 7.04 3.88
CA LEU A 50 -6.60 7.44 2.47
C LEU A 50 -5.94 6.35 1.62
N LEU A 51 -4.83 5.77 2.09
CA LEU A 51 -4.09 4.74 1.37
C LEU A 51 -4.84 3.42 1.27
N ILE A 52 -5.58 3.02 2.31
CA ILE A 52 -6.46 1.83 2.26
C ILE A 52 -7.55 2.03 1.21
N HIS A 53 -8.22 3.18 1.21
CA HIS A 53 -9.24 3.48 0.21
C HIS A 53 -8.64 3.56 -1.21
N ARG A 54 -7.44 4.11 -1.34
CA ARG A 54 -6.71 4.17 -2.61
C ARG A 54 -6.34 2.79 -3.12
N GLU A 55 -5.84 1.90 -2.27
CA GLU A 55 -5.53 0.51 -2.61
C GLU A 55 -6.77 -0.23 -3.11
N ALA A 56 -7.90 -0.12 -2.40
CA ALA A 56 -9.13 -0.78 -2.81
C ALA A 56 -9.62 -0.33 -4.21
N ARG A 57 -9.46 0.95 -4.51
CA ARG A 57 -9.77 1.50 -5.84
C ARG A 57 -8.81 0.97 -6.90
N ASP A 58 -7.52 0.93 -6.59
CA ASP A 58 -6.50 0.46 -7.53
C ASP A 58 -6.66 -1.04 -7.83
N GLU A 59 -6.96 -1.86 -6.83
CA GLU A 59 -7.31 -3.29 -6.97
C GLU A 59 -8.49 -3.47 -7.95
N HIS A 60 -9.55 -2.66 -7.82
CA HIS A 60 -10.68 -2.70 -8.74
C HIS A 60 -10.29 -2.35 -10.19
N GLN A 61 -9.49 -1.30 -10.36
CA GLN A 61 -9.00 -0.85 -11.68
C GLN A 61 -8.05 -1.88 -12.30
N CYS A 62 -7.13 -2.43 -11.53
CA CYS A 62 -6.17 -3.44 -11.97
C CYS A 62 -6.86 -4.76 -12.34
N ARG A 63 -7.85 -5.21 -11.56
CA ARG A 63 -8.67 -6.37 -11.92
C ARG A 63 -9.40 -6.16 -13.25
N LYS A 64 -9.99 -4.98 -13.48
CA LYS A 64 -10.65 -4.64 -14.75
C LYS A 64 -9.66 -4.58 -15.92
N LYS A 65 -8.44 -4.09 -15.69
CA LYS A 65 -7.43 -3.89 -16.73
C LYS A 65 -6.67 -5.16 -17.11
N TYR A 66 -6.34 -6.01 -16.14
CA TYR A 66 -5.45 -7.16 -16.30
C TYR A 66 -6.16 -8.52 -16.14
N GLY A 67 -7.39 -8.55 -15.60
CA GLY A 67 -8.21 -9.77 -15.51
C GLY A 67 -7.48 -10.93 -14.83
N LEU A 68 -7.42 -12.09 -15.51
CA LEU A 68 -6.76 -13.30 -15.01
C LEU A 68 -5.27 -13.11 -14.66
N ALA A 69 -4.57 -12.19 -15.32
CA ALA A 69 -3.18 -11.90 -14.99
C ALA A 69 -3.06 -11.24 -13.60
N TRP A 70 -4.03 -10.38 -13.25
CA TRP A 70 -4.12 -9.79 -11.92
C TRP A 70 -4.42 -10.84 -10.86
N GLU A 71 -5.36 -11.75 -11.12
CA GLU A 71 -5.67 -12.82 -10.17
C GLU A 71 -4.46 -13.71 -9.89
N LYS A 72 -3.68 -14.07 -10.93
CA LYS A 72 -2.42 -14.81 -10.76
C LYS A 72 -1.41 -14.02 -9.94
N TYR A 73 -1.33 -12.71 -10.15
CA TYR A 73 -0.47 -11.82 -9.37
C TYR A 73 -0.89 -11.76 -7.90
N CYS A 74 -2.17 -11.53 -7.60
CA CYS A 74 -2.69 -11.49 -6.23
C CYS A 74 -2.53 -12.82 -5.48
N ARG A 75 -2.57 -13.97 -6.19
CA ARG A 75 -2.26 -15.27 -5.59
C ARG A 75 -0.78 -15.42 -5.23
N ARG A 76 0.12 -14.85 -6.04
CA ARG A 76 1.56 -14.88 -5.79
C ARG A 76 1.98 -13.88 -4.72
N VAL A 77 1.32 -12.72 -4.68
CA VAL A 77 1.62 -11.60 -3.79
C VAL A 77 0.35 -11.26 -3.00
N PRO A 78 0.04 -12.01 -1.92
CA PRO A 78 -1.22 -11.88 -1.21
C PRO A 78 -1.31 -10.56 -0.42
N TYR A 79 -0.18 -10.04 0.04
CA TYR A 79 -0.13 -8.84 0.86
C TYR A 79 -0.34 -7.57 0.03
N ARG A 80 -1.11 -6.62 0.55
CA ARG A 80 -1.49 -5.36 -0.09
C ARG A 80 -0.54 -4.24 0.29
N ILE A 81 -0.40 -3.95 1.58
CA ILE A 81 0.39 -2.84 2.11
C ILE A 81 1.31 -3.30 3.25
N PHE A 82 0.77 -4.03 4.23
CA PHE A 82 1.50 -4.53 5.38
C PHE A 82 1.77 -6.03 5.24
N PRO A 83 3.04 -6.44 5.07
CA PRO A 83 3.35 -7.86 4.95
C PRO A 83 2.87 -8.64 6.18
N HIS A 84 2.32 -9.83 5.95
CA HIS A 84 1.76 -10.74 6.97
C HIS A 84 0.52 -10.26 7.72
N ILE A 85 0.03 -9.04 7.49
CA ILE A 85 -1.17 -8.50 8.15
C ILE A 85 -2.23 -8.15 7.10
N TYR A 86 -1.83 -7.42 6.07
CA TYR A 86 -2.74 -6.85 5.07
C TYR A 86 -2.07 -6.68 3.71
#